data_AF-A0A0F5PMT2-F1
#
_entry.id   AF-A0A0F5PMT2-F1
#
_cell.length_a   1.000
_cell.length_b   1.000
_cell.length_c   1.000
_cell.angle_alpha   90.00
_cell.angle_beta   90.00
_cell.angle_gamma   90.00
#
_symmetry.space_group_name_H-M   'P 1'
#
loop_
_entity.id
_entity.type
_entity.pdbx_description
1 polymer ?
#
loop_
_entity_poly.entity_id
_entity_poly.type
_entity_poly.pdbx_seq_one_letter_code
_entity_poly.pdbx_strand_id
1 'polypeptide(L)' 'MLSKKQDARHQIEFVSIDQLVPKDHLLRKIERVIDFSFIYDLVKDKYSEDHGRPSIDPVVLIKILFIQYIFGIPSIRR' A
#
# COMPACT_ATOMS: atom_id res chain seq x y z
N MET A 1 2.23 23.53 35.03
CA MET A 1 3.59 24.03 34.78
C MET A 1 3.77 24.21 33.28
N LEU A 2 4.17 25.41 32.81
CA LEU A 2 4.52 25.62 31.39
C LEU A 2 5.90 25.03 31.13
N SER A 3 5.97 23.99 30.29
CA SER A 3 7.22 23.48 29.74
C SER A 3 7.53 24.20 28.43
N LYS A 4 8.69 24.86 28.33
CA LYS A 4 9.20 25.35 27.04
C LYS A 4 9.54 24.13 26.18
N LYS A 5 8.80 23.92 25.09
CA LYS A 5 9.15 22.89 24.09
C LYS A 5 10.58 23.16 23.59
N GLN A 6 11.42 22.13 23.65
CA GLN A 6 12.75 22.19 23.06
C GLN A 6 12.64 22.42 21.55
N ASP A 7 13.58 23.19 21.02
CA ASP A 7 13.62 23.57 19.62
C ASP A 7 14.00 22.36 18.74
N ALA A 8 13.00 21.79 18.07
CA ALA A 8 13.15 20.57 17.27
C ALA A 8 13.50 20.85 15.80
N ARG A 9 13.85 22.10 15.43
CA ARG A 9 14.05 22.52 14.02
C ARG A 9 15.14 21.74 13.26
N HIS A 10 16.07 21.09 13.98
CA HIS A 10 17.16 20.31 13.39
C HIS A 10 17.07 18.81 13.68
N GLN A 11 15.94 18.32 14.18
CA GLN A 11 15.77 16.91 14.49
C GLN A 11 15.61 16.09 13.21
N ILE A 12 16.41 15.03 13.07
CA ILE A 12 16.30 14.04 11.99
C ILE A 12 15.63 12.79 12.57
N GLU A 13 14.58 12.31 11.92
CA GLU A 13 13.89 11.07 12.29
C GLU A 13 13.97 10.06 11.15
N PHE A 14 14.25 8.81 11.51
CA PHE A 14 14.20 7.67 10.60
C PHE A 14 12.96 6.85 10.93
N VAL A 15 12.01 6.79 10.00
CA VAL A 15 10.73 6.12 10.20
C VAL A 15 10.51 5.09 9.10
N SER A 16 10.14 3.87 9.48
CA SER A 16 9.63 2.87 8.54
C SER A 16 8.15 3.09 8.31
N ILE A 17 7.73 3.19 7.05
CA ILE A 17 6.30 3.33 6.69
C ILE A 17 5.50 2.14 7.23
N ASP A 18 6.07 0.93 7.22
CA ASP A 18 5.40 -0.25 7.77
C ASP A 18 5.12 -0.07 9.27
N GLN A 19 6.05 0.50 10.04
CA GLN A 19 5.87 0.71 11.48
C GLN A 19 4.78 1.72 11.83
N LEU A 20 4.38 2.57 10.87
CA LEU A 20 3.26 3.50 11.05
C LEU A 20 1.88 2.82 10.99
N VAL A 21 1.80 1.59 10.47
CA VAL A 21 0.54 0.84 10.37
C VAL A 21 0.38 -0.08 11.60
N PRO A 22 -0.72 0.03 12.37
CA PRO A 22 -0.97 -0.81 13.54
C PRO A 22 -0.78 -2.30 13.26
N LYS A 23 -0.20 -3.03 14.23
CA LYS A 23 0.11 -4.47 14.07
C LYS A 23 -1.15 -5.33 13.88
N ASP A 24 -2.28 -4.89 14.42
CA ASP A 24 -3.57 -5.59 14.37
C ASP A 24 -4.48 -5.12 13.23
N HIS A 25 -3.98 -4.20 12.38
CA HIS A 25 -4.74 -3.61 11.29
C HIS A 25 -5.30 -4.68 10.34
N LEU A 26 -6.55 -4.52 9.91
CA LEU A 26 -7.28 -5.49 9.08
C LEU A 26 -6.49 -5.91 7.83
N LEU A 27 -5.92 -4.94 7.11
CA LEU A 27 -5.15 -5.23 5.89
C LEU A 27 -3.94 -6.14 6.14
N ARG A 28 -3.30 -6.06 7.31
CA ARG A 28 -2.21 -6.98 7.68
C ARG A 28 -2.70 -8.40 7.93
N LYS A 29 -3.95 -8.57 8.38
CA LYS A 29 -4.56 -9.90 8.55
C LYS A 29 -4.92 -10.50 7.20
N ILE A 30 -5.48 -9.68 6.31
CA ILE A 30 -5.82 -10.06 4.94
C ILE A 30 -4.57 -10.49 4.17
N GLU A 31 -3.52 -9.68 4.19
CA GLU A 31 -2.26 -9.99 3.48
C GLU A 31 -1.60 -11.29 3.95
N ARG A 32 -1.83 -11.72 5.20
CA ARG A 32 -1.35 -13.01 5.71
C ARG A 32 -2.14 -14.21 5.22
N VAL A 33 -3.39 -14.02 4.84
CA VAL A 33 -4.33 -15.11 4.51
C VAL A 33 -4.52 -15.25 3.01
N ILE A 34 -4.41 -14.16 2.27
CA ILE A 34 -4.59 -14.13 0.82
C ILE A 34 -3.21 -14.04 0.16
N ASP A 35 -2.82 -15.10 -0.53
CA ASP A 35 -1.77 -15.01 -1.53
C ASP A 35 -2.35 -14.36 -2.80
N PHE A 36 -1.77 -13.24 -3.23
CA PHE A 36 -2.20 -12.50 -4.43
C PHE A 36 -1.45 -12.92 -5.70
N SER A 37 -0.49 -13.85 -5.60
CA SER A 37 0.34 -14.31 -6.72
C SER A 37 -0.49 -14.86 -7.89
N PHE A 38 -1.66 -15.45 -7.62
CA PHE A 38 -2.58 -15.97 -8.64
C PHE A 38 -3.01 -14.92 -9.68
N ILE A 39 -2.94 -13.63 -9.34
CA ILE A 39 -3.30 -12.55 -10.26
C ILE A 39 -2.38 -12.54 -11.49
N TYR A 40 -1.09 -12.84 -11.32
CA TYR A 40 -0.14 -12.83 -12.43
C TYR A 40 -0.56 -13.83 -13.51
N ASP A 41 -0.97 -15.03 -13.12
CA ASP A 41 -1.46 -16.05 -14.06
C ASP A 41 -2.74 -15.62 -14.77
N LEU A 42 -3.65 -14.94 -14.06
CA LEU A 42 -4.93 -14.47 -14.62
C LEU A 42 -4.76 -13.37 -15.66
N VAL A 43 -3.74 -12.53 -15.54
CA VAL A 43 -3.55 -11.36 -16.42
C VAL A 43 -2.39 -11.51 -17.38
N LYS A 44 -1.65 -12.62 -17.35
CA LYS A 44 -0.42 -12.81 -18.12
C LYS A 44 -0.58 -12.49 -19.60
N ASP A 45 -1.69 -12.89 -20.21
CA ASP A 45 -1.97 -12.67 -21.64
C ASP A 45 -2.33 -11.20 -21.98
N LYS A 46 -2.54 -10.35 -20.97
CA LYS A 46 -2.88 -8.93 -21.13
C LYS A 46 -1.68 -8.00 -20.98
N TYR A 47 -0.55 -8.52 -20.51
CA TYR A 47 0.67 -7.74 -20.28
C TYR A 47 1.78 -8.24 -21.21
N SER A 48 2.61 -7.30 -21.67
CA SER A 48 3.81 -7.62 -22.43
C SER A 48 5.02 -7.58 -21.49
N GLU A 49 5.87 -8.61 -21.56
CA GLU A 49 7.11 -8.67 -20.76
C GLU A 49 8.19 -7.75 -21.36
N ASP A 50 8.23 -7.60 -22.69
CA ASP A 50 9.37 -6.99 -23.40
C ASP A 50 9.02 -5.70 -24.16
N HIS A 51 7.73 -5.32 -24.23
CA HIS A 51 7.29 -4.20 -25.07
C HIS A 51 6.45 -3.18 -24.31
N GLY A 52 6.72 -1.90 -24.59
CA GLY A 52 5.93 -0.77 -24.08
C GLY A 52 6.50 -0.16 -22.80
N ARG A 53 5.69 0.70 -22.17
CA ARG A 53 6.04 1.32 -20.88
C ARG A 53 5.71 0.32 -19.77
N PRO A 54 6.63 0.04 -18.83
CA PRO A 54 6.32 -0.76 -17.65
C PRO A 54 5.07 -0.21 -16.95
N SER A 55 4.04 -1.03 -16.85
CA SER A 55 2.82 -0.72 -16.13
C SER A 55 3.04 -0.80 -14.62
N ILE A 56 2.09 -0.26 -13.85
CA ILE A 56 1.99 -0.59 -12.42
C ILE A 56 1.80 -2.10 -12.30
N ASP A 57 2.40 -2.69 -11.27
CA ASP A 57 2.26 -4.10 -10.96
C ASP A 57 0.76 -4.48 -10.82
N PRO A 58 0.29 -5.54 -11.49
CA PRO A 58 -1.13 -5.92 -11.48
C PRO A 58 -1.65 -6.28 -10.08
N VAL A 59 -0.82 -6.89 -9.22
CA VAL A 59 -1.18 -7.17 -7.82
C VAL A 59 -1.41 -5.87 -7.07
N VAL A 60 -0.56 -4.85 -7.28
CA VAL A 60 -0.73 -3.53 -6.66
C VAL A 60 -2.04 -2.88 -7.10
N LEU A 61 -2.35 -2.92 -8.40
CA LEU A 61 -3.59 -2.36 -8.94
C LEU A 61 -4.82 -3.02 -8.29
N ILE A 62 -4.84 -4.34 -8.18
CA ILE A 62 -5.93 -5.08 -7.53
C ILE A 62 -5.98 -4.78 -6.03
N LYS A 63 -4.84 -4.70 -5.33
CA LYS A 63 -4.80 -4.33 -3.90
C LYS A 63 -5.42 -2.94 -3.67
N ILE A 64 -5.23 -1.98 -4.57
CA ILE A 64 -5.86 -0.65 -4.48
C ILE A 64 -7.39 -0.76 -4.57
N LEU A 65 -7.91 -1.51 -5.55
CA LEU A 65 -9.35 -1.75 -5.69
C LEU A 65 -9.93 -2.51 -4.49
N PHE A 66 -9.16 -3.45 -3.95
CA PHE A 66 -9.55 -4.24 -2.79
C PHE A 66 -9.68 -3.37 -1.54
N ILE A 67 -8.70 -2.48 -1.29
CA ILE A 67 -8.76 -1.48 -0.23
C ILE A 67 -9.96 -0.54 -0.45
N GLN A 68 -10.15 -0.07 -1.68
CA GLN A 68 -11.28 0.79 -2.03
C GLN A 68 -12.61 0.13 -1.62
N TYR A 69 -12.79 -1.14 -1.99
CA TYR A 69 -13.99 -1.90 -1.68
C TYR A 69 -14.19 -2.10 -0.17
N ILE A 70 -13.14 -2.53 0.55
CA ILE A 70 -13.21 -2.80 2.00
C ILE A 70 -13.57 -1.55 2.80
N PHE A 71 -12.99 -0.41 2.45
CA PHE A 71 -13.18 0.84 3.20
C PHE A 71 -14.27 1.74 2.60
N GLY A 72 -14.98 1.30 1.55
CA GLY A 72 -16.03 2.07 0.91
C GLY A 72 -15.53 3.39 0.32
N ILE A 73 -14.31 3.42 -0.22
CA ILE A 73 -13.73 4.65 -0.78
C ILE A 73 -14.41 4.93 -2.14
N PRO A 74 -15.03 6.11 -2.33
CA PRO A 74 -15.89 6.35 -3.48
C PRO A 74 -15.14 6.41 -4.83
N SER A 75 -13.86 6.74 -4.81
CA SER A 75 -13.06 6.90 -6.02
C SER A 75 -11.60 6.53 -5.78
N ILE A 76 -11.00 5.84 -6.75
CA ILE A 76 -9.55 5.68 -6.86
C ILE A 76 -8.87 6.88 -7.54
N ARG A 77 -9.65 7.76 -8.16
CA ARG A 77 -9.21 9.04 -8.72
C ARG A 77 -9.27 10.09 -7.62
N ARG A 78 -8.25 10.96 -7.56
CA ARG A 78 -8.33 12.21 -6.78
C ARG A 78 -9.44 13.10 -7.29
#